data_AF-A0A7D4C569-F1
#
_entry.id   AF-A0A7D4C569-F1
#
_cell.length_a   1.000
_cell.length_b   1.000
_cell.length_c   1.000
_cell.angle_alpha   90.00
_cell.angle_beta   90.00
_cell.angle_gamma   90.00
#
_symmetry.space_group_name_H-M   'P 1'
#
loop_
_entity.id
_entity.type
_entity.pdbx_description
1 polymer ?
#
loop_
_entity_poly.entity_id
_entity_poly.type
_entity_poly.pdbx_seq_one_letter_code
_entity_poly.pdbx_strand_id
1 'polypeptide(L)'
;MLNIRYLLPVLLLASAILSLTLPGCKPREEELQTTGGLAFSADTVKFDTVFTTLRTVTKRLWVYNRHPKAVNVDLISLDNPATSPYTLLINGDLKQTASGVYIRGNDSLLILVRAQLKDNGQNGAAKALVVQENLNFRTNGQDQHVLLRSFGQNIYLHDGTAKPLELPCGTIWTKDRPHVLYGNLVVPPNCTLRIRPGTRIYAHAGAALIVRGTLLVNDPSDYQPGTKDTDTVKATNPNIVRFAGDRSGEAQYATAPGQWTGILFDATSHGNVIRYAQIQNAAYGALLFNPENLANQPDLLLQNSVIRYISGANANFAGAATQLASYKLLGITEGAGILSFSGKVTAENTLFSDCYEYALRGYGGGSYSLNYCTIANYPATSAVRKTASLTFTNLSPLDGQPRKSSGLTVSVQNSIVWGAADDELYLENYEEYKANVKVQNTLLKSQLYGAATDASGVPGLAKAGLNNLFTDPKFVRINAGTSSDYRLGPGSPALASKTAVPPPAPRDLLNLLRNQTTPDLGAYRATKP
;
A
#
# COMPACT_ATOMS: atom_id res chain seq x y z
N MET A 1 86.04 27.20 2.29
CA MET A 1 85.26 26.46 3.31
C MET A 1 84.19 27.41 3.82
N LEU A 2 82.95 27.26 3.37
CA LEU A 2 81.83 28.06 3.88
C LEU A 2 81.51 27.55 5.30
N ASN A 3 81.59 28.41 6.31
CA ASN A 3 81.38 28.04 7.71
C ASN A 3 79.98 27.45 7.91
N ILE A 4 79.91 26.14 8.17
CA ILE A 4 78.67 25.35 8.38
C ILE A 4 77.73 25.96 9.46
N ARG A 5 78.27 26.77 10.38
CA ARG A 5 77.51 27.43 11.46
C ARG A 5 76.41 28.39 10.98
N TYR A 6 76.52 28.98 9.79
CA TYR A 6 75.51 29.92 9.27
C TYR A 6 74.57 29.30 8.24
N LEU A 7 74.81 28.06 7.82
CA LEU A 7 74.03 27.40 6.77
C LEU A 7 72.60 27.09 7.23
N LEU A 8 72.46 26.60 8.46
CA LEU A 8 71.18 26.23 9.06
C LEU A 8 70.23 27.43 9.28
N PRO A 9 70.66 28.57 9.88
CA PRO A 9 69.79 29.74 10.02
C PRO A 9 69.41 30.37 8.67
N VAL A 10 70.31 30.35 7.68
CA VAL A 10 69.99 30.83 6.31
C VAL A 10 68.98 29.93 5.62
N LEU A 11 69.09 28.60 5.78
CA LEU A 11 68.09 27.64 5.27
C LEU A 11 66.72 27.80 5.95
N LEU A 12 66.69 28.06 7.26
CA LEU A 12 65.45 28.34 7.99
C LEU A 12 64.81 29.67 7.55
N LEU A 13 65.60 30.72 7.33
CA LEU A 13 65.09 31.99 6.83
C LEU A 13 64.56 31.86 5.40
N ALA A 14 65.27 31.13 4.53
CA ALA A 14 64.84 30.85 3.16
C ALA A 14 63.57 29.99 3.13
N SER A 15 63.46 28.98 4.00
CA SER A 15 62.24 28.17 4.19
C SER A 15 61.06 29.02 4.66
N ALA A 16 61.27 29.92 5.62
CA ALA A 16 60.22 30.81 6.13
C ALA A 16 59.73 31.78 5.04
N ILE A 17 60.66 32.41 4.30
CA ILE A 17 60.33 33.29 3.17
C ILE A 17 59.60 32.51 2.08
N LEU A 18 60.05 31.30 1.74
CA LEU A 18 59.39 30.47 0.72
C LEU A 18 57.96 30.10 1.16
N SER A 19 57.76 29.73 2.43
CA SER A 19 56.42 29.43 2.97
C SER A 19 55.47 30.65 3.02
N LEU A 20 55.99 31.86 3.12
CA LEU A 20 55.22 33.12 3.07
C LEU A 20 54.87 33.58 1.64
N THR A 21 55.55 33.03 0.62
CA THR A 21 55.38 33.43 -0.79
C THR A 21 54.62 32.42 -1.65
N LEU A 22 54.26 31.25 -1.10
CA LEU A 22 53.39 30.31 -1.82
C LEU A 22 51.99 30.94 -1.92
N PRO A 23 51.47 31.21 -3.14
CA PRO A 23 50.10 31.66 -3.28
C PRO A 23 49.20 30.59 -2.67
N GLY A 24 48.36 30.98 -1.71
CA GLY A 24 47.35 30.08 -1.18
C GLY A 24 46.51 29.56 -2.35
N CYS A 25 46.61 28.27 -2.68
CA CYS A 25 45.76 27.66 -3.69
C CYS A 25 44.34 27.68 -3.17
N LYS A 26 43.55 28.68 -3.58
CA LYS A 26 42.11 28.61 -3.43
C LYS A 26 41.61 27.49 -4.36
N PRO A 27 40.90 26.48 -3.85
CA PRO A 27 40.35 25.44 -4.69
C PRO A 27 39.52 26.05 -5.82
N ARG A 28 39.69 25.57 -7.05
CA ARG A 28 39.01 26.10 -8.24
C ARG A 28 37.48 26.11 -8.07
N GLU A 29 36.96 25.11 -7.36
CA GLU A 29 35.55 24.97 -7.00
C GLU A 29 35.02 26.06 -6.07
N GLU A 30 35.90 26.87 -5.46
CA GLU A 30 35.54 27.99 -4.60
C GLU A 30 35.67 29.37 -5.27
N GLU A 31 36.29 29.44 -6.45
CA GLU A 31 36.33 30.65 -7.26
C GLU A 31 34.94 30.96 -7.80
N LEU A 32 34.52 32.23 -7.84
CA LEU A 32 33.22 32.59 -8.39
C LEU A 32 33.29 32.68 -9.92
N GLN A 33 32.32 32.06 -10.58
CA GLN A 33 31.98 32.30 -11.98
C GLN A 33 31.01 33.47 -12.10
N THR A 34 31.07 34.19 -13.21
CA THR A 34 30.25 35.38 -13.48
C THR A 34 29.38 35.22 -14.74
N THR A 35 29.36 34.03 -15.34
CA THR A 35 28.70 33.75 -16.63
C THR A 35 28.11 32.35 -16.68
N GLY A 36 26.86 32.23 -17.13
CA GLY A 36 26.16 30.95 -17.24
C GLY A 36 25.14 30.76 -16.13
N GLY A 37 24.33 29.70 -16.26
CA GLY A 37 23.19 29.43 -15.40
C GLY A 37 23.28 28.10 -14.65
N LEU A 38 22.18 27.76 -14.00
CA LEU A 38 21.97 26.53 -13.24
C LEU A 38 21.36 25.45 -14.14
N ALA A 39 21.54 24.19 -13.77
CA ALA A 39 20.80 23.07 -14.33
C ALA A 39 19.86 22.48 -13.28
N PHE A 40 18.71 21.95 -13.68
CA PHE A 40 17.69 21.43 -12.75
C PHE A 40 17.46 19.94 -12.98
N SER A 41 17.11 19.20 -11.92
CA SER A 41 16.72 17.80 -12.06
C SER A 41 15.37 17.60 -12.77
N ALA A 42 14.56 18.65 -12.86
CA ALA A 42 13.27 18.65 -13.54
C ALA A 42 12.96 20.08 -14.02
N ASP A 43 12.23 20.18 -15.13
CA ASP A 43 11.61 21.41 -15.62
C ASP A 43 10.29 21.72 -14.88
N THR A 44 9.61 20.67 -14.39
CA THR A 44 8.37 20.76 -13.62
C THR A 44 8.41 19.84 -12.39
N VAL A 45 8.14 20.39 -11.21
CA VAL A 45 7.81 19.62 -10.01
C VAL A 45 6.28 19.48 -9.94
N LYS A 46 5.80 18.31 -10.38
CA LYS A 46 4.37 17.98 -10.44
C LYS A 46 3.90 17.30 -9.16
N PHE A 47 2.70 17.57 -8.66
CA PHE A 47 2.01 16.79 -7.62
C PHE A 47 0.72 16.19 -8.17
N ASP A 48 0.61 14.87 -8.13
CA ASP A 48 -0.52 14.10 -8.66
C ASP A 48 -1.59 13.91 -7.59
N THR A 49 -2.85 14.24 -7.91
CA THR A 49 -4.02 14.28 -7.02
C THR A 49 -3.72 14.78 -5.60
N VAL A 50 -3.75 16.09 -5.43
CA VAL A 50 -3.63 16.75 -4.13
C VAL A 50 -5.00 16.94 -3.52
N PHE A 51 -5.25 16.40 -2.33
CA PHE A 51 -6.46 16.72 -1.60
C PHE A 51 -6.36 18.13 -1.01
N THR A 52 -7.37 18.97 -1.25
CA THR A 52 -7.39 20.32 -0.66
C THR A 52 -7.37 20.22 0.86
N THR A 53 -6.80 21.22 1.53
CA THR A 53 -6.55 21.31 2.99
C THR A 53 -5.48 20.38 3.54
N LEU A 54 -5.10 19.31 2.83
CA LEU A 54 -4.06 18.37 3.24
C LEU A 54 -2.70 18.75 2.64
N ARG A 55 -1.63 18.44 3.38
CA ARG A 55 -0.25 18.60 2.88
C ARG A 55 0.11 17.43 1.98
N THR A 56 0.76 17.72 0.86
CA THR A 56 1.30 16.69 -0.02
C THR A 56 2.52 16.01 0.58
N VAL A 57 2.96 14.93 -0.07
CA VAL A 57 4.34 14.46 0.05
C VAL A 57 5.32 15.56 -0.32
N THR A 58 6.55 15.45 0.18
CA THR A 58 7.64 16.36 -0.16
C THR A 58 8.40 15.83 -1.37
N LYS A 59 8.58 16.65 -2.41
CA LYS A 59 9.37 16.33 -3.61
C LYS A 59 10.74 17.00 -3.55
N ARG A 60 11.73 16.34 -4.15
CA ARG A 60 13.11 16.82 -4.24
C ARG A 60 13.32 17.50 -5.59
N LEU A 61 13.87 18.70 -5.57
CA LEU A 61 14.40 19.41 -6.72
C LEU A 61 15.89 19.63 -6.48
N TRP A 62 16.73 19.03 -7.31
CA TRP A 62 18.16 19.30 -7.30
C TRP A 62 18.47 20.42 -8.27
N VAL A 63 19.24 21.40 -7.79
CA VAL A 63 19.72 22.54 -8.54
C VAL A 63 21.23 22.40 -8.64
N TYR A 64 21.75 22.24 -9.84
CA TYR A 64 23.15 21.89 -10.09
C TYR A 64 23.92 23.10 -10.60
N ASN A 65 25.09 23.33 -10.01
CA ASN A 65 26.14 24.10 -10.63
C ASN A 65 27.06 23.13 -11.39
N ARG A 66 26.82 22.95 -12.70
CA ARG A 66 27.65 22.09 -13.54
C ARG A 66 28.97 22.73 -13.96
N HIS A 67 29.21 23.99 -13.57
CA HIS A 67 30.44 24.70 -13.87
C HIS A 67 31.53 24.34 -12.84
N PRO A 68 32.82 24.25 -13.22
CA PRO A 68 33.91 23.87 -12.30
C PRO A 68 34.28 24.93 -11.25
N LYS A 69 33.70 26.14 -11.35
CA LYS A 69 33.85 27.24 -10.39
C LYS A 69 32.52 27.45 -9.67
N ALA A 70 32.56 27.92 -8.42
CA ALA A 70 31.39 28.26 -7.62
C ALA A 70 30.49 29.32 -8.29
N VAL A 71 29.24 29.36 -7.88
CA VAL A 71 28.27 30.36 -8.29
C VAL A 71 27.54 30.94 -7.07
N ASN A 72 27.20 32.22 -7.14
CA ASN A 72 26.31 32.85 -6.18
C ASN A 72 24.95 33.07 -6.84
N VAL A 73 23.90 32.44 -6.29
CA VAL A 73 22.54 32.63 -6.78
C VAL A 73 21.95 33.85 -6.08
N ASP A 74 21.70 34.89 -6.85
CA ASP A 74 21.24 36.20 -6.37
C ASP A 74 19.90 36.08 -5.65
N LEU A 75 18.97 35.32 -6.24
CA LEU A 75 17.63 35.14 -5.72
C LEU A 75 17.08 33.75 -6.08
N ILE A 76 16.48 33.09 -5.08
CA ILE A 76 15.58 31.95 -5.23
C ILE A 76 14.25 32.38 -4.62
N SER A 77 13.15 32.39 -5.39
CA SER A 77 11.85 32.83 -4.88
C SER A 77 10.70 32.24 -5.67
N LEU A 78 9.57 32.00 -4.99
CA LEU A 78 8.28 31.80 -5.63
C LEU A 78 7.78 33.11 -6.26
N ASP A 79 6.87 33.03 -7.24
CA ASP A 79 6.20 34.21 -7.82
C ASP A 79 5.45 35.00 -6.74
N ASN A 80 4.76 34.31 -5.83
CA ASN A 80 3.96 34.91 -4.77
C ASN A 80 4.29 34.28 -3.40
N PRO A 81 5.49 34.52 -2.83
CA PRO A 81 5.98 33.81 -1.65
C PRO A 81 5.06 33.88 -0.42
N ALA A 82 4.35 35.00 -0.25
CA ALA A 82 3.46 35.24 0.89
C ALA A 82 2.13 34.48 0.82
N THR A 83 1.62 34.19 -0.38
CA THR A 83 0.31 33.56 -0.57
C THR A 83 0.39 32.19 -1.25
N SER A 84 1.61 31.79 -1.62
CA SER A 84 1.87 30.53 -2.31
C SER A 84 1.32 29.33 -1.50
N PRO A 85 0.63 28.39 -2.16
CA PRO A 85 0.29 27.12 -1.57
C PRO A 85 1.48 26.15 -1.51
N TYR A 86 2.62 26.50 -2.09
CA TYR A 86 3.85 25.73 -2.01
C TYR A 86 4.68 26.19 -0.81
N THR A 87 5.38 25.25 -0.20
CA THR A 87 6.37 25.50 0.86
C THR A 87 7.71 24.92 0.45
N LEU A 88 8.76 25.72 0.58
CA LEU A 88 10.12 25.33 0.26
C LEU A 88 10.95 25.10 1.52
N LEU A 89 11.79 24.07 1.49
CA LEU A 89 13.02 24.05 2.30
C LEU A 89 14.20 24.18 1.36
N ILE A 90 14.97 25.25 1.50
CA ILE A 90 16.11 25.58 0.65
C ILE A 90 17.38 25.32 1.47
N ASN A 91 18.14 24.30 1.07
CA ASN A 91 19.34 23.84 1.80
C ASN A 91 19.08 23.48 3.28
N GLY A 92 17.90 22.93 3.58
CA GLY A 92 17.48 22.57 4.94
C GLY A 92 16.71 23.66 5.68
N ASP A 93 16.76 24.91 5.24
CA ASP A 93 16.03 26.02 5.88
C ASP A 93 14.61 26.16 5.32
N LEU A 94 13.61 26.24 6.20
CA LEU A 94 12.23 26.53 5.83
C LEU A 94 12.08 28.01 5.45
N LYS A 95 12.19 28.34 4.15
CA LYS A 95 12.07 29.70 3.62
C LYS A 95 11.55 29.70 2.19
N GLN A 96 10.65 30.63 1.88
CA GLN A 96 10.03 30.78 0.54
C GLN A 96 10.89 31.62 -0.43
N THR A 97 11.85 32.34 0.14
CA THR A 97 12.81 33.18 -0.59
C THR A 97 14.19 33.02 0.04
N ALA A 98 15.22 32.97 -0.79
CA ALA A 98 16.62 32.98 -0.37
C ALA A 98 17.44 33.86 -1.31
N SER A 99 18.42 34.58 -0.77
CA SER A 99 19.34 35.41 -1.55
C SER A 99 20.79 35.07 -1.21
N GLY A 100 21.69 35.31 -2.15
CA GLY A 100 23.12 35.06 -1.97
C GLY A 100 23.45 33.60 -1.67
N VAL A 101 22.78 32.67 -2.35
CA VAL A 101 22.98 31.23 -2.11
C VAL A 101 24.23 30.76 -2.86
N TYR A 102 25.27 30.43 -2.11
CA TYR A 102 26.53 29.94 -2.64
C TYR A 102 26.49 28.44 -2.95
N ILE A 103 26.86 28.06 -4.17
CA ILE A 103 26.98 26.66 -4.62
C ILE A 103 28.38 26.47 -5.19
N ARG A 104 29.15 25.50 -4.66
CA ARG A 104 30.50 25.20 -5.14
C ARG A 104 30.51 24.71 -6.59
N GLY A 105 31.69 24.75 -7.21
CA GLY A 105 31.90 24.19 -8.54
C GLY A 105 31.59 22.69 -8.56
N ASN A 106 30.88 22.23 -9.60
CA ASN A 106 30.42 20.84 -9.73
C ASN A 106 29.53 20.33 -8.59
N ASP A 107 28.97 21.22 -7.78
CA ASP A 107 28.14 20.88 -6.63
C ASP A 107 26.65 21.15 -6.91
N SER A 108 25.81 20.88 -5.92
CA SER A 108 24.35 21.02 -6.02
C SER A 108 23.71 21.53 -4.75
N LEU A 109 22.55 22.15 -4.92
CA LEU A 109 21.65 22.59 -3.88
C LEU A 109 20.41 21.71 -3.92
N LEU A 110 20.01 21.17 -2.77
CA LEU A 110 18.73 20.48 -2.62
C LEU A 110 17.65 21.47 -2.18
N ILE A 111 16.55 21.50 -2.93
CA ILE A 111 15.31 22.16 -2.55
C ILE A 111 14.23 21.09 -2.34
N LEU A 112 13.58 21.14 -1.19
CA LEU A 112 12.40 20.32 -0.92
C LEU A 112 11.15 21.15 -1.13
N VAL A 113 10.23 20.63 -1.95
CA VAL A 113 8.97 21.29 -2.29
C VAL A 113 7.81 20.46 -1.74
N ARG A 114 6.89 21.09 -1.03
CA ARG A 114 5.59 20.50 -0.66
C ARG A 114 4.47 21.48 -0.97
N ALA A 115 3.25 21.01 -1.14
CA ALA A 115 2.08 21.85 -1.37
C ALA A 115 1.02 21.61 -0.28
N GLN A 116 0.24 22.65 0.02
CA GLN A 116 -1.01 22.57 0.75
C GLN A 116 -2.01 23.51 0.07
N LEU A 117 -2.87 22.93 -0.78
CA LEU A 117 -3.86 23.72 -1.50
C LEU A 117 -4.95 24.17 -0.52
N LYS A 118 -5.35 25.43 -0.62
CA LYS A 118 -6.47 25.96 0.18
C LYS A 118 -7.76 25.21 -0.15
N ASP A 119 -8.68 25.17 0.81
CA ASP A 119 -10.01 24.65 0.54
C ASP A 119 -10.69 25.48 -0.56
N ASN A 120 -11.32 24.80 -1.52
CA ASN A 120 -12.14 25.45 -2.55
C ASN A 120 -13.62 25.04 -2.46
N GLY A 121 -14.01 24.37 -1.36
CA GLY A 121 -15.40 24.10 -1.02
C GLY A 121 -15.62 22.71 -0.45
N GLN A 122 -15.32 22.51 0.85
CA GLN A 122 -15.71 21.32 1.61
C GLN A 122 -17.21 20.98 1.52
N ASN A 123 -18.07 21.95 1.14
CA ASN A 123 -19.52 21.77 0.99
C ASN A 123 -20.07 21.99 -0.43
N GLY A 124 -19.20 22.05 -1.46
CA GLY A 124 -19.61 22.24 -2.86
C GLY A 124 -19.44 20.97 -3.73
N ALA A 125 -19.96 21.01 -4.97
CA ALA A 125 -19.75 19.95 -5.95
C ALA A 125 -18.25 19.65 -6.18
N ALA A 126 -17.94 18.46 -6.71
CA ALA A 126 -16.57 18.07 -7.01
C ALA A 126 -15.90 19.08 -7.97
N LYS A 127 -14.75 19.62 -7.58
CA LYS A 127 -13.99 20.59 -8.38
C LYS A 127 -12.54 20.14 -8.52
N ALA A 128 -12.10 19.98 -9.76
CA ALA A 128 -10.69 19.85 -10.07
C ALA A 128 -10.05 21.24 -10.11
N LEU A 129 -8.92 21.40 -9.43
CA LEU A 129 -8.14 22.64 -9.41
C LEU A 129 -6.76 22.36 -9.99
N VAL A 130 -6.30 23.19 -10.93
CA VAL A 130 -4.89 23.17 -11.34
C VAL A 130 -4.26 24.43 -10.77
N VAL A 131 -3.24 24.24 -9.91
CA VAL A 131 -2.46 25.35 -9.36
C VAL A 131 -1.05 25.30 -9.94
N GLN A 132 -0.59 26.43 -10.46
CA GLN A 132 0.73 26.58 -11.06
C GLN A 132 1.43 27.80 -10.49
N GLU A 133 2.72 27.69 -10.26
CA GLU A 133 3.57 28.78 -9.81
C GLU A 133 5.02 28.51 -10.22
N ASN A 134 5.78 29.54 -10.59
CA ASN A 134 7.19 29.38 -10.88
C ASN A 134 8.03 29.49 -9.60
N LEU A 135 9.00 28.59 -9.48
CA LEU A 135 10.15 28.77 -8.60
C LEU A 135 11.27 29.40 -9.41
N ASN A 136 11.53 30.67 -9.16
CA ASN A 136 12.45 31.51 -9.91
C ASN A 136 13.86 31.48 -9.32
N PHE A 137 14.85 31.54 -10.20
CA PHE A 137 16.28 31.60 -9.89
C PHE A 137 16.90 32.74 -10.70
N ARG A 138 17.51 33.71 -10.01
CA ARG A 138 18.35 34.73 -10.63
C ARG A 138 19.81 34.43 -10.33
N THR A 139 20.63 34.29 -11.37
CA THR A 139 22.05 33.96 -11.26
C THR A 139 22.82 34.65 -12.36
N ASN A 140 23.85 35.44 -12.04
CA ASN A 140 24.67 36.15 -13.03
C ASN A 140 23.84 37.02 -14.00
N GLY A 141 22.75 37.62 -13.51
CA GLY A 141 21.82 38.39 -14.34
C GLY A 141 20.94 37.57 -15.29
N GLN A 142 20.98 36.23 -15.22
CA GLN A 142 20.09 35.33 -15.95
C GLN A 142 18.94 34.87 -15.06
N ASP A 143 17.72 34.89 -15.59
CA ASP A 143 16.53 34.38 -14.92
C ASP A 143 16.16 33.00 -15.47
N GLN A 144 16.03 32.02 -14.58
CA GLN A 144 15.56 30.67 -14.88
C GLN A 144 14.42 30.31 -13.93
N HIS A 145 13.58 29.37 -14.34
CA HIS A 145 12.49 28.90 -13.48
C HIS A 145 12.28 27.41 -13.60
N VAL A 146 11.69 26.85 -12.55
CA VAL A 146 11.12 25.50 -12.52
C VAL A 146 9.64 25.63 -12.19
N LEU A 147 8.77 25.00 -13.00
CA LEU A 147 7.33 25.07 -12.80
C LEU A 147 6.90 24.16 -11.64
N LEU A 148 6.16 24.70 -10.68
CA LEU A 148 5.46 23.90 -9.66
C LEU A 148 4.01 23.71 -10.09
N ARG A 149 3.54 22.46 -10.19
CA ARG A 149 2.18 22.16 -10.67
C ARG A 149 1.47 21.15 -9.81
N SER A 150 0.27 21.49 -9.32
CA SER A 150 -0.56 20.62 -8.48
C SER A 150 -1.96 20.44 -9.05
N PHE A 151 -2.48 19.21 -9.00
CA PHE A 151 -3.86 18.88 -9.38
C PHE A 151 -4.72 18.64 -8.14
N GLY A 152 -5.40 19.68 -7.66
CA GLY A 152 -6.26 19.68 -6.49
C GLY A 152 -7.62 19.01 -6.71
N GLN A 153 -8.13 18.34 -5.67
CA GLN A 153 -9.51 17.85 -5.58
C GLN A 153 -10.07 18.11 -4.18
N ASN A 154 -11.30 18.63 -4.10
CA ASN A 154 -12.02 18.75 -2.83
C ASN A 154 -12.52 17.40 -2.33
N ILE A 155 -12.65 17.28 -1.01
CA ILE A 155 -12.86 16.01 -0.30
C ILE A 155 -13.92 16.13 0.80
N TYR A 156 -14.41 14.99 1.27
CA TYR A 156 -14.93 14.85 2.63
C TYR A 156 -13.78 14.46 3.55
N LEU A 157 -13.34 15.39 4.41
CA LEU A 157 -12.32 15.11 5.41
C LEU A 157 -13.00 14.54 6.67
N HIS A 158 -12.58 13.34 7.07
CA HIS A 158 -12.98 12.68 8.30
C HIS A 158 -11.81 12.72 9.28
N ASP A 159 -11.75 13.78 10.10
CA ASP A 159 -10.65 14.01 11.04
C ASP A 159 -10.95 13.43 12.43
N GLY A 160 -10.30 12.29 12.71
CA GLY A 160 -10.27 11.62 14.01
C GLY A 160 -8.88 11.58 14.62
N THR A 161 -8.04 12.59 14.38
CA THR A 161 -6.66 12.65 14.94
C THR A 161 -6.62 13.00 16.41
N ALA A 162 -7.39 14.00 16.85
CA ALA A 162 -7.43 14.41 18.25
C ALA A 162 -8.14 13.38 19.14
N LYS A 163 -9.19 12.76 18.59
CA LYS A 163 -9.94 11.64 19.19
C LYS A 163 -10.63 10.86 18.07
N PRO A 164 -10.97 9.58 18.26
CA PRO A 164 -11.73 8.83 17.27
C PRO A 164 -13.02 9.58 16.87
N LEU A 165 -13.22 9.78 15.57
CA LEU A 165 -14.41 10.42 15.04
C LEU A 165 -15.51 9.37 14.91
N GLU A 166 -16.63 9.55 15.61
CA GLU A 166 -17.79 8.66 15.48
C GLU A 166 -18.69 9.14 14.33
N LEU A 167 -19.03 8.24 13.42
CA LEU A 167 -19.93 8.54 12.32
C LEU A 167 -21.38 8.59 12.79
N PRO A 168 -22.20 9.52 12.25
CA PRO A 168 -23.64 9.49 12.44
C PRO A 168 -24.24 8.15 12.00
N CYS A 169 -25.24 7.67 12.73
CA CYS A 169 -25.90 6.42 12.41
C CYS A 169 -26.58 6.48 11.03
N GLY A 170 -26.42 5.44 10.22
CA GLY A 170 -26.98 5.40 8.87
C GLY A 170 -26.22 6.28 7.85
N THR A 171 -24.98 6.65 8.14
CA THR A 171 -24.12 7.38 7.19
C THR A 171 -24.02 6.65 5.86
N ILE A 172 -24.19 7.40 4.76
CA ILE A 172 -24.02 6.92 3.39
C ILE A 172 -22.89 7.69 2.74
N TRP A 173 -21.92 6.97 2.16
CA TRP A 173 -20.86 7.55 1.36
C TRP A 173 -21.09 7.29 -0.13
N THR A 174 -20.80 8.31 -0.94
CA THR A 174 -21.05 8.30 -2.38
C THR A 174 -19.83 8.73 -3.18
N LYS A 175 -19.85 8.48 -4.48
CA LYS A 175 -18.72 8.76 -5.39
C LYS A 175 -18.54 10.23 -5.78
N ASP A 176 -19.43 11.11 -5.33
CA ASP A 176 -19.43 12.54 -5.66
C ASP A 176 -18.07 13.16 -5.35
N ARG A 177 -17.50 12.86 -4.18
CA ARG A 177 -16.16 13.32 -3.80
C ARG A 177 -15.39 12.23 -3.03
N PRO A 178 -14.05 12.25 -3.04
CA PRO A 178 -13.28 11.34 -2.20
C PRO A 178 -13.55 11.57 -0.72
N HIS A 179 -13.64 10.49 0.04
CA HIS A 179 -13.62 10.51 1.50
C HIS A 179 -12.18 10.27 1.96
N VAL A 180 -11.63 11.15 2.79
CA VAL A 180 -10.26 11.03 3.30
C VAL A 180 -10.28 10.90 4.81
N LEU A 181 -9.71 9.81 5.31
CA LEU A 181 -9.61 9.50 6.73
C LEU A 181 -8.27 10.02 7.25
N TYR A 182 -8.34 10.83 8.29
CA TYR A 182 -7.19 11.36 9.00
C TYR A 182 -7.33 10.96 10.47
N GLY A 183 -6.53 10.01 10.96
CA GLY A 183 -6.75 9.40 12.27
C GLY A 183 -7.85 8.31 12.26
N ASN A 184 -8.48 8.07 13.41
CA ASN A 184 -9.38 6.92 13.58
C ASN A 184 -10.85 7.31 13.39
N LEU A 185 -11.55 6.59 12.52
CA LEU A 185 -12.97 6.76 12.27
C LEU A 185 -13.74 5.55 12.78
N VAL A 186 -14.86 5.76 13.48
CA VAL A 186 -15.64 4.72 14.14
C VAL A 186 -17.05 4.67 13.58
N VAL A 187 -17.48 3.50 13.12
CA VAL A 187 -18.90 3.15 12.93
C VAL A 187 -19.42 2.64 14.28
N PRO A 188 -20.30 3.38 14.97
CA PRO A 188 -20.74 2.99 16.32
C PRO A 188 -21.49 1.65 16.35
N PRO A 189 -21.60 1.00 17.53
CA PRO A 189 -22.43 -0.18 17.70
C PRO A 189 -23.87 0.06 17.21
N ASN A 190 -24.49 -0.96 16.63
CA ASN A 190 -25.85 -0.91 16.06
C ASN A 190 -26.05 0.10 14.91
N CYS A 191 -25.00 0.76 14.44
CA CYS A 191 -25.05 1.66 13.29
C CYS A 191 -24.46 1.02 12.04
N THR A 192 -24.96 1.45 10.90
CA THR A 192 -24.47 1.00 9.59
C THR A 192 -23.80 2.14 8.85
N LEU A 193 -22.60 1.88 8.33
CA LEU A 193 -21.99 2.68 7.27
C LEU A 193 -22.24 1.99 5.92
N ARG A 194 -22.88 2.69 5.00
CA ARG A 194 -23.18 2.19 3.66
C ARG A 194 -22.35 2.95 2.61
N ILE A 195 -21.54 2.23 1.85
CA ILE A 195 -20.64 2.79 0.84
C ILE A 195 -21.13 2.37 -0.55
N ARG A 196 -21.57 3.37 -1.32
CA ARG A 196 -22.18 3.18 -2.65
C ARG A 196 -21.15 2.94 -3.76
N PRO A 197 -21.56 2.43 -4.93
CA PRO A 197 -20.69 2.19 -6.08
C PRO A 197 -19.80 3.38 -6.45
N GLY A 198 -18.54 3.08 -6.76
CA GLY A 198 -17.57 4.06 -7.23
C GLY A 198 -16.98 4.97 -6.17
N THR A 199 -17.39 4.83 -4.91
CA THR A 199 -16.87 5.66 -3.81
C THR A 199 -15.37 5.47 -3.66
N ARG A 200 -14.65 6.58 -3.49
CA ARG A 200 -13.20 6.63 -3.34
C ARG A 200 -12.88 7.00 -1.89
N ILE A 201 -12.21 6.10 -1.19
CA ILE A 201 -11.80 6.24 0.21
C ILE A 201 -10.28 6.22 0.26
N TYR A 202 -9.70 7.28 0.82
CA TYR A 202 -8.28 7.39 1.07
C TYR A 202 -8.02 7.52 2.55
N ALA A 203 -6.90 6.98 3.03
CA ALA A 203 -6.55 7.04 4.44
C ALA A 203 -5.11 7.50 4.60
N HIS A 204 -4.90 8.41 5.56
CA HIS A 204 -3.56 8.85 5.93
C HIS A 204 -2.80 7.77 6.69
N ALA A 205 -1.48 7.93 6.80
CA ALA A 205 -0.64 7.09 7.65
C ALA A 205 -1.19 7.00 9.08
N GLY A 206 -1.37 5.76 9.55
CA GLY A 206 -1.94 5.44 10.86
C GLY A 206 -3.47 5.51 10.96
N ALA A 207 -4.17 6.05 9.96
CA ALA A 207 -5.64 6.13 9.97
C ALA A 207 -6.29 4.75 9.82
N ALA A 208 -7.41 4.54 10.52
CA ALA A 208 -8.18 3.30 10.51
C ALA A 208 -9.67 3.57 10.38
N LEU A 209 -10.38 2.68 9.68
CA LEU A 209 -11.84 2.57 9.75
C LEU A 209 -12.19 1.46 10.75
N ILE A 210 -12.66 1.84 11.92
CA ILE A 210 -13.08 0.95 12.99
C ILE A 210 -14.58 0.74 12.88
N VAL A 211 -15.01 -0.50 12.75
CA VAL A 211 -16.40 -0.90 12.61
C VAL A 211 -16.79 -1.64 13.89
N ARG A 212 -17.61 -1.00 14.73
CA ARG A 212 -18.27 -1.65 15.89
C ARG A 212 -19.70 -2.05 15.59
N GLY A 213 -20.32 -1.39 14.59
CA GLY A 213 -21.60 -1.76 14.00
C GLY A 213 -21.40 -2.60 12.73
N THR A 214 -21.95 -2.14 11.61
CA THR A 214 -21.96 -2.86 10.33
C THR A 214 -21.39 -2.00 9.18
N LEU A 215 -20.54 -2.60 8.35
CA LEU A 215 -20.05 -2.01 7.11
C LEU A 215 -20.67 -2.72 5.90
N LEU A 216 -21.32 -1.94 5.03
CA LEU A 216 -21.91 -2.42 3.78
C LEU A 216 -21.27 -1.69 2.59
N VAL A 217 -20.45 -2.40 1.81
CA VAL A 217 -19.82 -1.88 0.60
C VAL A 217 -20.36 -2.61 -0.61
N ASN A 218 -21.02 -1.86 -1.52
CA ASN A 218 -21.72 -2.42 -2.68
C ASN A 218 -22.61 -3.60 -2.32
N ASP A 219 -23.37 -3.45 -1.24
CA ASP A 219 -24.38 -4.41 -0.82
C ASP A 219 -25.30 -4.79 -2.01
N PRO A 220 -25.87 -6.00 -2.08
CA PRO A 220 -26.76 -6.38 -3.17
C PRO A 220 -27.92 -5.40 -3.41
N SER A 221 -28.39 -4.70 -2.38
CA SER A 221 -29.41 -3.64 -2.53
C SER A 221 -28.90 -2.34 -3.16
N ASP A 222 -27.57 -2.13 -3.18
CA ASP A 222 -26.93 -0.92 -3.71
C ASP A 222 -26.29 -1.12 -5.07
N TYR A 223 -25.82 -2.35 -5.34
CA TYR A 223 -25.07 -2.66 -6.54
C TYR A 223 -25.35 -4.07 -7.05
N GLN A 224 -25.86 -4.10 -8.27
CA GLN A 224 -25.92 -5.27 -9.13
C GLN A 224 -25.00 -4.98 -10.32
N PRO A 225 -23.94 -5.79 -10.54
CA PRO A 225 -23.08 -5.59 -11.69
C PRO A 225 -23.89 -5.74 -12.98
N GLY A 226 -23.52 -4.99 -14.01
CA GLY A 226 -24.02 -5.23 -15.35
C GLY A 226 -23.55 -6.59 -15.88
N THR A 227 -23.87 -6.91 -17.13
CA THR A 227 -23.43 -8.16 -17.78
C THR A 227 -22.27 -7.97 -18.73
N LYS A 228 -21.79 -6.72 -18.91
CA LYS A 228 -20.74 -6.38 -19.85
C LYS A 228 -19.37 -6.73 -19.28
N ASP A 229 -18.51 -7.26 -20.13
CA ASP A 229 -17.11 -7.62 -19.81
C ASP A 229 -16.28 -6.40 -19.37
N THR A 230 -16.73 -5.18 -19.66
CA THR A 230 -16.08 -3.93 -19.21
C THR A 230 -16.25 -3.66 -17.71
N ASP A 231 -17.17 -4.36 -17.04
CA ASP A 231 -17.48 -4.18 -15.61
C ASP A 231 -16.52 -4.97 -14.70
N THR A 232 -15.26 -5.14 -15.12
CA THR A 232 -14.20 -5.80 -14.35
C THR A 232 -13.92 -5.08 -13.01
N VAL A 233 -13.55 -5.82 -11.97
CA VAL A 233 -13.08 -5.27 -10.69
C VAL A 233 -11.65 -4.75 -10.87
N LYS A 234 -11.55 -3.49 -11.30
CA LYS A 234 -10.26 -2.81 -11.52
C LYS A 234 -10.29 -1.33 -11.16
N ALA A 235 -9.10 -0.76 -10.97
CA ALA A 235 -8.91 0.63 -10.57
C ALA A 235 -9.52 1.68 -11.52
N THR A 236 -9.83 1.34 -12.77
CA THR A 236 -10.46 2.27 -13.74
C THR A 236 -11.97 2.12 -13.89
N ASN A 237 -12.60 1.11 -13.27
CA ASN A 237 -14.05 0.91 -13.39
C ASN A 237 -14.82 1.89 -12.45
N PRO A 238 -15.72 2.74 -12.98
CA PRO A 238 -16.38 3.79 -12.19
C PRO A 238 -17.32 3.27 -11.08
N ASN A 239 -17.65 1.98 -11.04
CA ASN A 239 -18.55 1.39 -10.04
C ASN A 239 -17.83 0.68 -8.88
N ILE A 240 -16.52 0.47 -9.00
CA ILE A 240 -15.74 -0.23 -7.97
C ILE A 240 -15.44 0.74 -6.82
N VAL A 241 -15.69 0.29 -5.59
CA VAL A 241 -15.30 1.04 -4.39
C VAL A 241 -13.81 0.84 -4.14
N ARG A 242 -13.10 1.91 -3.75
CA ARG A 242 -11.64 1.89 -3.59
C ARG A 242 -11.24 2.35 -2.20
N PHE A 243 -10.37 1.58 -1.56
CA PHE A 243 -9.65 1.95 -0.33
C PHE A 243 -8.15 1.94 -0.61
N ALA A 244 -7.47 3.07 -0.36
CA ALA A 244 -6.03 3.21 -0.58
C ALA A 244 -5.40 4.23 0.37
N GLY A 245 -4.07 4.29 0.40
CA GLY A 245 -3.35 5.37 1.07
C GLY A 245 -3.55 6.70 0.36
N ASP A 246 -3.60 7.81 1.09
CA ASP A 246 -3.79 9.16 0.52
C ASP A 246 -2.64 9.65 -0.37
N ARG A 247 -1.50 8.95 -0.37
CA ARG A 247 -0.35 9.20 -1.25
C ARG A 247 -0.39 8.39 -2.54
N SER A 248 -1.34 7.48 -2.72
CA SER A 248 -1.35 6.52 -3.85
C SER A 248 -1.57 7.17 -5.23
N GLY A 249 -1.92 8.46 -5.29
CA GLY A 249 -1.98 9.22 -6.53
C GLY A 249 -0.61 9.44 -7.19
N GLU A 250 0.46 9.37 -6.40
CA GLU A 250 1.84 9.48 -6.84
C GLU A 250 2.39 8.12 -7.27
N ALA A 251 3.00 8.04 -8.47
CA ALA A 251 3.43 6.77 -9.06
C ALA A 251 4.31 5.91 -8.14
N GLN A 252 5.25 6.54 -7.42
CA GLN A 252 6.15 5.85 -6.46
C GLN A 252 5.43 5.26 -5.23
N TYR A 253 4.23 5.74 -4.91
CA TYR A 253 3.42 5.27 -3.78
C TYR A 253 2.21 4.45 -4.25
N ALA A 254 1.93 4.33 -5.55
CA ALA A 254 0.75 3.60 -6.04
C ALA A 254 0.70 2.13 -5.57
N THR A 255 1.87 1.50 -5.42
CA THR A 255 2.01 0.09 -4.98
C THR A 255 2.73 -0.05 -3.64
N ALA A 256 3.06 1.06 -2.96
CA ALA A 256 3.74 1.00 -1.68
C ALA A 256 2.78 0.43 -0.61
N PRO A 257 3.14 -0.65 0.11
CA PRO A 257 2.26 -1.22 1.11
C PRO A 257 2.35 -0.45 2.44
N GLY A 258 1.44 -0.70 3.39
CA GLY A 258 1.52 -0.14 4.76
C GLY A 258 1.32 1.38 4.88
N GLN A 259 0.65 2.02 3.92
CA GLN A 259 0.39 3.46 3.92
C GLN A 259 -0.71 3.91 4.89
N TRP A 260 -1.55 3.00 5.36
CA TRP A 260 -2.62 3.25 6.34
C TRP A 260 -2.91 1.97 7.13
N THR A 261 -3.65 2.06 8.23
CA THR A 261 -3.83 0.92 9.14
C THR A 261 -4.69 -0.18 8.52
N GLY A 262 -5.89 0.15 8.04
CA GLY A 262 -6.84 -0.82 7.50
C GLY A 262 -8.27 -0.64 7.99
N ILE A 263 -9.11 -1.63 7.69
CA ILE A 263 -10.48 -1.75 8.19
C ILE A 263 -10.48 -2.72 9.36
N LEU A 264 -10.90 -2.28 10.55
CA LEU A 264 -10.98 -3.09 11.76
C LEU A 264 -12.45 -3.40 12.05
N PHE A 265 -12.77 -4.67 12.25
CA PHE A 265 -14.07 -5.15 12.74
C PHE A 265 -13.90 -5.58 14.20
N ASP A 266 -14.53 -4.82 15.10
CA ASP A 266 -14.54 -5.11 16.54
C ASP A 266 -15.33 -6.39 16.82
N ALA A 267 -15.17 -7.01 17.99
CA ALA A 267 -15.82 -8.26 18.34
C ALA A 267 -17.36 -8.19 18.26
N THR A 268 -17.93 -6.99 18.40
CA THR A 268 -19.37 -6.72 18.27
C THR A 268 -19.85 -6.47 16.84
N SER A 269 -18.95 -6.44 15.87
CA SER A 269 -19.28 -6.07 14.50
C SER A 269 -19.79 -7.25 13.70
N HIS A 270 -21.02 -7.14 13.20
CA HIS A 270 -21.68 -8.24 12.50
C HIS A 270 -22.37 -7.82 11.20
N GLY A 271 -22.57 -8.80 10.32
CA GLY A 271 -23.27 -8.63 9.04
C GLY A 271 -22.49 -7.79 8.04
N ASN A 272 -21.15 -7.84 8.10
CA ASN A 272 -20.31 -6.99 7.27
C ASN A 272 -20.17 -7.56 5.86
N VAL A 273 -20.32 -6.69 4.87
CA VAL A 273 -20.31 -7.06 3.46
C VAL A 273 -19.37 -6.13 2.70
N ILE A 274 -18.40 -6.72 2.00
CA ILE A 274 -17.55 -6.02 1.05
C ILE A 274 -17.62 -6.70 -0.31
N ARG A 275 -18.24 -6.01 -1.29
CA ARG A 275 -18.41 -6.52 -2.65
C ARG A 275 -17.83 -5.56 -3.67
N TYR A 276 -17.34 -6.06 -4.80
CA TYR A 276 -16.91 -5.23 -5.94
C TYR A 276 -16.00 -4.07 -5.50
N ALA A 277 -15.03 -4.38 -4.65
CA ALA A 277 -14.16 -3.41 -4.02
C ALA A 277 -12.69 -3.75 -4.25
N GLN A 278 -11.87 -2.72 -4.17
CA GLN A 278 -10.42 -2.85 -4.17
C GLN A 278 -9.88 -2.22 -2.89
N ILE A 279 -9.17 -3.02 -2.09
CA ILE A 279 -8.51 -2.59 -0.86
C ILE A 279 -7.00 -2.74 -1.07
N GLN A 280 -6.24 -1.67 -0.85
CA GLN A 280 -4.81 -1.72 -1.08
C GLN A 280 -3.99 -0.78 -0.20
N ASN A 281 -2.68 -1.01 -0.20
CA ASN A 281 -1.68 -0.17 0.46
C ASN A 281 -1.87 -0.08 1.98
N ALA A 282 -2.53 -1.05 2.62
CA ALA A 282 -2.80 -1.03 4.06
C ALA A 282 -1.78 -1.88 4.84
N ALA A 283 -1.80 -1.78 6.17
CA ALA A 283 -1.15 -2.75 7.06
C ALA A 283 -1.95 -4.05 7.14
N TYR A 284 -3.28 -3.92 7.20
CA TYR A 284 -4.22 -5.02 7.05
C TYR A 284 -5.33 -4.59 6.09
N GLY A 285 -5.72 -5.43 5.13
CA GLY A 285 -6.89 -5.13 4.30
C GLY A 285 -8.17 -5.15 5.16
N ALA A 286 -8.32 -6.18 5.97
CA ALA A 286 -9.29 -6.26 7.06
C ALA A 286 -8.66 -6.92 8.31
N LEU A 287 -9.03 -6.42 9.49
CA LEU A 287 -8.70 -6.99 10.79
C LEU A 287 -10.00 -7.38 11.50
N LEU A 288 -10.20 -8.67 11.79
CA LEU A 288 -11.30 -9.16 12.61
C LEU A 288 -10.78 -9.39 14.03
N PHE A 289 -11.24 -8.59 15.00
CA PHE A 289 -10.62 -8.51 16.33
C PHE A 289 -11.48 -9.20 17.40
N ASN A 290 -11.14 -10.45 17.74
CA ASN A 290 -11.68 -11.20 18.87
C ASN A 290 -10.59 -12.11 19.52
N PRO A 291 -9.55 -11.51 20.13
CA PRO A 291 -8.36 -12.24 20.57
C PRO A 291 -8.62 -13.19 21.76
N GLU A 292 -9.66 -12.93 22.56
CA GLU A 292 -10.07 -13.83 23.65
C GLU A 292 -11.01 -14.95 23.20
N ASN A 293 -11.28 -15.06 21.89
CA ASN A 293 -12.20 -16.04 21.31
C ASN A 293 -13.56 -16.06 22.03
N LEU A 294 -14.14 -14.86 22.22
CA LEU A 294 -15.47 -14.70 22.79
C LEU A 294 -16.53 -15.24 21.81
N ALA A 295 -17.68 -15.64 22.35
CA ALA A 295 -18.76 -16.26 21.57
C ALA A 295 -19.30 -15.38 20.44
N ASN A 296 -19.34 -14.06 20.65
CA ASN A 296 -19.67 -13.10 19.60
C ASN A 296 -18.44 -12.86 18.75
N GLN A 297 -18.44 -13.45 17.54
CA GLN A 297 -17.33 -13.37 16.61
C GLN A 297 -17.64 -12.38 15.50
N PRO A 298 -16.72 -11.45 15.19
CA PRO A 298 -16.89 -10.58 14.05
C PRO A 298 -16.94 -11.39 12.77
N ASP A 299 -17.75 -10.96 11.81
CA ASP A 299 -17.87 -11.61 10.50
C ASP A 299 -17.57 -10.65 9.35
N LEU A 300 -17.09 -11.21 8.24
CA LEU A 300 -16.88 -10.52 6.99
C LEU A 300 -17.21 -11.44 5.80
N LEU A 301 -18.17 -11.01 4.98
CA LEU A 301 -18.39 -11.54 3.65
C LEU A 301 -17.66 -10.65 2.63
N LEU A 302 -16.65 -11.22 1.96
CA LEU A 302 -15.89 -10.58 0.90
C LEU A 302 -16.19 -11.26 -0.43
N GLN A 303 -16.79 -10.55 -1.39
CA GLN A 303 -17.12 -11.13 -2.70
C GLN A 303 -16.61 -10.26 -3.85
N ASN A 304 -16.17 -10.89 -4.95
CA ASN A 304 -15.79 -10.18 -6.19
C ASN A 304 -14.88 -8.98 -5.91
N SER A 305 -13.86 -9.16 -5.08
CA SER A 305 -13.02 -8.06 -4.60
C SER A 305 -11.54 -8.35 -4.80
N VAL A 306 -10.72 -7.32 -4.65
CA VAL A 306 -9.26 -7.41 -4.74
C VAL A 306 -8.64 -6.82 -3.49
N ILE A 307 -7.78 -7.60 -2.82
CA ILE A 307 -6.92 -7.13 -1.72
C ILE A 307 -5.46 -7.25 -2.16
N ARG A 308 -4.70 -6.15 -2.09
CA ARG A 308 -3.31 -6.16 -2.58
C ARG A 308 -2.38 -5.12 -1.96
N TYR A 309 -1.07 -5.33 -2.12
CA TYR A 309 -0.04 -4.42 -1.60
C TYR A 309 -0.22 -4.18 -0.10
N ILE A 310 -0.29 -5.27 0.66
CA ILE A 310 -0.50 -5.23 2.12
C ILE A 310 0.81 -5.62 2.81
N SER A 311 1.16 -4.90 3.89
CA SER A 311 2.39 -5.15 4.65
C SER A 311 2.28 -4.57 6.05
N GLY A 312 2.68 -5.32 7.06
CA GLY A 312 2.67 -4.88 8.44
C GLY A 312 3.84 -3.94 8.77
N ALA A 313 3.91 -3.57 10.04
CA ALA A 313 4.91 -2.65 10.57
C ALA A 313 6.37 -3.14 10.44
N ASN A 314 6.60 -4.45 10.31
CA ASN A 314 7.95 -4.99 10.11
C ASN A 314 8.53 -4.70 8.71
N ALA A 315 7.68 -4.40 7.73
CA ALA A 315 8.08 -4.02 6.38
C ALA A 315 7.53 -2.63 5.99
N ASN A 316 7.19 -1.81 6.99
CA ASN A 316 6.63 -0.47 6.78
C ASN A 316 7.66 0.49 6.16
N PHE A 317 7.49 0.81 4.89
CA PHE A 317 8.18 1.92 4.22
C PHE A 317 7.66 3.30 4.67
N ALA A 318 6.58 3.36 5.46
CA ALA A 318 5.88 4.60 5.83
C ALA A 318 5.87 4.93 7.34
N GLY A 319 6.48 4.11 8.21
CA GLY A 319 6.55 4.39 9.66
C GLY A 319 5.20 4.49 10.37
N ALA A 320 4.12 3.94 9.78
CA ALA A 320 2.80 3.94 10.39
C ALA A 320 2.80 2.95 11.57
N ALA A 321 3.23 3.39 12.75
CA ALA A 321 2.82 2.74 13.98
C ALA A 321 1.28 2.70 13.96
N THR A 322 0.70 1.50 14.02
CA THR A 322 -0.76 1.34 14.12
C THR A 322 -1.19 2.12 15.36
N GLN A 323 -1.81 3.30 15.20
CA GLN A 323 -2.31 4.11 16.31
C GLN A 323 -3.63 3.53 16.86
N LEU A 324 -3.65 2.22 17.05
CA LEU A 324 -4.70 1.47 17.72
C LEU A 324 -4.27 1.21 19.16
N ALA A 325 -3.69 2.22 19.82
CA ALA A 325 -3.25 2.15 21.22
C ALA A 325 -4.39 1.71 22.15
N SER A 326 -5.64 2.09 21.84
CA SER A 326 -6.84 1.66 22.56
C SER A 326 -7.19 0.18 22.37
N TYR A 327 -6.75 -0.46 21.27
CA TYR A 327 -6.93 -1.91 21.03
C TYR A 327 -5.77 -2.73 21.56
N LYS A 328 -4.76 -2.08 22.17
CA LYS A 328 -3.55 -2.73 22.70
C LYS A 328 -3.06 -3.81 21.72
N LEU A 329 -2.97 -3.46 20.43
CA LEU A 329 -2.49 -4.41 19.43
C LEU A 329 -1.14 -4.93 19.91
N LEU A 330 -1.08 -6.24 20.11
CA LEU A 330 -0.26 -6.94 21.11
C LEU A 330 1.22 -7.05 20.72
N GLY A 331 1.81 -5.98 20.20
CA GLY A 331 3.08 -6.05 19.49
C GLY A 331 2.98 -6.81 18.15
N ILE A 332 1.77 -7.06 17.65
CA ILE A 332 1.57 -7.75 16.36
C ILE A 332 1.86 -6.76 15.25
N THR A 333 3.07 -6.87 14.71
CA THR A 333 3.60 -6.04 13.63
C THR A 333 3.51 -6.71 12.25
N GLU A 334 2.97 -7.93 12.20
CA GLU A 334 2.65 -8.64 10.96
C GLU A 334 1.56 -7.90 10.20
N GLY A 335 1.55 -7.99 8.88
CA GLY A 335 0.46 -7.54 8.02
C GLY A 335 -0.16 -8.69 7.26
N ALA A 336 -1.44 -8.53 6.94
CA ALA A 336 -2.17 -9.53 6.17
C ALA A 336 -3.28 -8.91 5.35
N GLY A 337 -3.54 -9.46 4.16
CA GLY A 337 -4.75 -9.11 3.41
C GLY A 337 -6.00 -9.18 4.29
N ILE A 338 -6.13 -10.28 5.02
CA ILE A 338 -7.04 -10.40 6.17
C ILE A 338 -6.27 -10.95 7.37
N LEU A 339 -6.24 -10.19 8.47
CA LEU A 339 -5.79 -10.68 9.77
C LEU A 339 -7.03 -10.95 10.63
N SER A 340 -7.09 -12.11 11.27
CA SER A 340 -8.23 -12.47 12.09
C SER A 340 -7.80 -13.10 13.39
N PHE A 341 -8.39 -12.62 14.49
CA PHE A 341 -8.34 -13.25 15.79
C PHE A 341 -9.73 -13.80 16.06
N SER A 342 -9.90 -15.12 15.93
CA SER A 342 -11.16 -15.83 16.18
C SER A 342 -12.40 -15.22 15.50
N GLY A 343 -12.26 -14.77 14.25
CA GLY A 343 -13.35 -14.21 13.44
C GLY A 343 -13.95 -15.21 12.45
N LYS A 344 -14.95 -14.74 11.68
CA LYS A 344 -15.59 -15.49 10.60
C LYS A 344 -15.36 -14.79 9.27
N VAL A 345 -14.65 -15.44 8.35
CA VAL A 345 -14.33 -14.88 7.03
C VAL A 345 -14.90 -15.79 5.96
N THR A 346 -15.75 -15.24 5.11
CA THR A 346 -16.20 -15.88 3.87
C THR A 346 -15.71 -15.05 2.70
N ALA A 347 -14.78 -15.59 1.92
CA ALA A 347 -14.25 -14.97 0.73
C ALA A 347 -14.69 -15.76 -0.52
N GLU A 348 -15.33 -15.07 -1.46
CA GLU A 348 -15.81 -15.66 -2.69
C GLU A 348 -15.31 -14.88 -3.90
N ASN A 349 -14.80 -15.58 -4.91
CA ASN A 349 -14.37 -14.98 -6.16
C ASN A 349 -13.49 -13.73 -5.96
N THR A 350 -12.48 -13.85 -5.09
CA THR A 350 -11.66 -12.73 -4.62
C THR A 350 -10.19 -12.98 -4.92
N LEU A 351 -9.48 -11.94 -5.34
CA LEU A 351 -8.03 -11.96 -5.53
C LEU A 351 -7.33 -11.39 -4.29
N PHE A 352 -6.43 -12.18 -3.72
CA PHE A 352 -5.41 -11.72 -2.79
C PHE A 352 -4.07 -11.74 -3.52
N SER A 353 -3.37 -10.61 -3.58
CA SER A 353 -2.12 -10.53 -4.34
C SER A 353 -1.11 -9.58 -3.72
N ASP A 354 0.17 -9.85 -3.99
CA ASP A 354 1.28 -8.93 -3.69
C ASP A 354 1.29 -8.39 -2.24
N CYS A 355 0.89 -9.24 -1.29
CA CYS A 355 1.05 -9.04 0.14
C CYS A 355 2.46 -9.45 0.55
N TYR A 356 3.13 -8.61 1.34
CA TYR A 356 4.53 -8.82 1.71
C TYR A 356 4.71 -9.91 2.79
N GLU A 357 3.63 -10.25 3.47
CA GLU A 357 3.57 -11.32 4.47
C GLU A 357 2.41 -12.27 4.09
N TYR A 358 1.28 -12.19 4.79
CA TYR A 358 0.16 -13.10 4.62
C TYR A 358 -0.90 -12.55 3.65
N ALA A 359 -1.52 -13.42 2.86
CA ALA A 359 -2.80 -13.09 2.22
C ALA A 359 -3.93 -13.18 3.25
N LEU A 360 -3.91 -14.22 4.09
CA LEU A 360 -4.82 -14.39 5.22
C LEU A 360 -4.10 -15.10 6.38
N ARG A 361 -4.14 -14.48 7.56
CA ARG A 361 -3.64 -15.05 8.83
C ARG A 361 -4.77 -15.16 9.85
N GLY A 362 -5.04 -16.38 10.32
CA GLY A 362 -6.00 -16.65 11.39
C GLY A 362 -5.31 -17.12 12.66
N TYR A 363 -5.61 -16.47 13.80
CA TYR A 363 -5.19 -16.86 15.15
C TYR A 363 -6.38 -17.19 16.04
N GLY A 364 -6.14 -17.98 17.10
CA GLY A 364 -7.09 -18.21 18.18
C GLY A 364 -8.34 -18.99 17.78
N GLY A 365 -8.37 -19.61 16.59
CA GLY A 365 -9.54 -20.27 16.04
C GLY A 365 -10.28 -19.42 15.00
N GLY A 366 -11.61 -19.59 14.93
CA GLY A 366 -12.46 -18.93 13.93
C GLY A 366 -12.80 -19.81 12.72
N SER A 367 -13.54 -19.23 11.77
CA SER A 367 -14.03 -19.94 10.58
C SER A 367 -13.61 -19.21 9.32
N TYR A 368 -12.94 -19.91 8.41
CA TYR A 368 -12.39 -19.34 7.19
C TYR A 368 -12.85 -20.16 5.99
N SER A 369 -13.63 -19.55 5.10
CA SER A 369 -14.14 -20.19 3.89
C SER A 369 -13.71 -19.40 2.66
N LEU A 370 -12.87 -19.99 1.82
CA LEU A 370 -12.39 -19.41 0.58
C LEU A 370 -12.89 -20.27 -0.59
N ASN A 371 -13.67 -19.66 -1.47
CA ASN A 371 -14.22 -20.35 -2.64
C ASN A 371 -14.00 -19.52 -3.92
N TYR A 372 -13.45 -20.15 -4.96
CA TYR A 372 -13.05 -19.45 -6.18
C TYR A 372 -12.10 -18.27 -5.92
N CYS A 373 -11.26 -18.34 -4.89
CA CYS A 373 -10.27 -17.31 -4.62
C CYS A 373 -8.98 -17.60 -5.40
N THR A 374 -8.33 -16.54 -5.86
CA THR A 374 -6.94 -16.62 -6.31
C THR A 374 -6.08 -15.92 -5.27
N ILE A 375 -5.17 -16.67 -4.67
CA ILE A 375 -4.10 -16.17 -3.83
C ILE A 375 -2.85 -16.25 -4.71
N ALA A 376 -2.33 -15.09 -5.10
CA ALA A 376 -1.18 -14.96 -5.99
C ALA A 376 -0.16 -14.00 -5.35
N ASN A 377 0.66 -14.53 -4.45
CA ASN A 377 1.44 -13.68 -3.55
C ASN A 377 2.89 -13.50 -4.02
N TYR A 378 3.09 -12.55 -4.93
CA TYR A 378 4.38 -12.22 -5.55
C TYR A 378 4.76 -10.76 -5.36
N PRO A 379 5.06 -10.33 -4.11
CA PRO A 379 5.44 -8.94 -3.87
C PRO A 379 6.69 -8.58 -4.68
N ALA A 380 6.78 -7.31 -5.12
CA ALA A 380 7.84 -6.82 -6.01
C ALA A 380 9.25 -7.13 -5.47
N THR A 381 9.43 -7.09 -4.14
CA THR A 381 10.66 -7.54 -3.48
C THR A 381 10.42 -8.88 -2.78
N SER A 382 10.35 -9.96 -3.56
CA SER A 382 9.99 -11.30 -3.06
C SER A 382 10.97 -11.87 -2.03
N ALA A 383 12.24 -11.44 -2.04
CA ALA A 383 13.26 -11.86 -1.07
C ALA A 383 12.94 -11.47 0.40
N VAL A 384 11.98 -10.55 0.61
CA VAL A 384 11.56 -10.12 1.95
C VAL A 384 10.53 -11.08 2.55
N ARG A 385 9.80 -11.83 1.72
CA ARG A 385 8.70 -12.68 2.18
C ARG A 385 9.20 -14.06 2.61
N LYS A 386 8.85 -14.46 3.84
CA LYS A 386 9.24 -15.75 4.45
C LYS A 386 8.06 -16.57 4.99
N THR A 387 6.84 -16.10 4.78
CA THR A 387 5.63 -16.71 5.33
C THR A 387 4.81 -17.38 4.24
N ALA A 388 4.00 -18.39 4.60
CA ALA A 388 2.97 -18.93 3.73
C ALA A 388 1.85 -17.90 3.49
N SER A 389 1.11 -17.99 2.39
CA SER A 389 0.06 -17.00 2.09
C SER A 389 -1.13 -17.17 3.02
N LEU A 390 -1.51 -18.42 3.25
CA LEU A 390 -2.61 -18.82 4.13
C LEU A 390 -2.01 -19.51 5.34
N THR A 391 -2.21 -18.93 6.52
CA THR A 391 -1.62 -19.46 7.76
C THR A 391 -2.67 -19.46 8.86
N PHE A 392 -2.92 -20.61 9.48
CA PHE A 392 -3.97 -20.76 10.50
C PHE A 392 -3.45 -21.45 11.75
N THR A 393 -3.92 -20.99 12.91
CA THR A 393 -3.58 -21.56 14.21
C THR A 393 -4.74 -21.41 15.19
N ASN A 394 -4.87 -22.38 16.10
CA ASN A 394 -5.74 -22.28 17.25
C ASN A 394 -5.08 -21.50 18.40
N LEU A 395 -3.80 -21.17 18.31
CA LEU A 395 -3.08 -20.42 19.33
C LEU A 395 -3.50 -18.96 19.33
N SER A 396 -3.75 -18.42 20.51
CA SER A 396 -3.96 -17.00 20.71
C SER A 396 -2.67 -16.23 20.48
N PRO A 397 -2.72 -15.06 19.82
CA PRO A 397 -1.53 -14.22 19.70
C PRO A 397 -1.24 -13.44 21.00
N LEU A 398 -2.10 -13.55 22.04
CA LEU A 398 -1.94 -12.91 23.34
C LEU A 398 -0.92 -13.62 24.24
N ASP A 399 -1.03 -14.94 24.33
CA ASP A 399 -0.39 -15.77 25.35
C ASP A 399 0.18 -17.08 24.77
N GLY A 400 0.04 -17.29 23.46
CA GLY A 400 0.45 -18.53 22.78
C GLY A 400 -0.35 -19.76 23.21
N GLN A 401 -1.48 -19.59 23.91
CA GLN A 401 -2.31 -20.71 24.38
C GLN A 401 -3.41 -21.03 23.36
N PRO A 402 -3.75 -22.32 23.20
CA PRO A 402 -4.84 -22.72 22.31
C PRO A 402 -6.17 -22.18 22.81
N ARG A 403 -6.93 -21.54 21.93
CA ARG A 403 -8.30 -21.10 22.17
C ARG A 403 -9.25 -22.17 21.62
N LYS A 404 -10.19 -22.64 22.44
CA LYS A 404 -11.09 -23.77 22.11
C LYS A 404 -12.58 -23.40 22.06
N SER A 405 -12.94 -22.20 22.52
CA SER A 405 -14.35 -21.73 22.61
C SER A 405 -15.04 -21.68 21.24
N SER A 406 -14.31 -21.22 20.22
CA SER A 406 -14.63 -21.52 18.83
C SER A 406 -13.51 -22.36 18.25
N GLY A 407 -13.84 -23.54 17.74
CA GLY A 407 -12.88 -24.35 17.01
C GLY A 407 -12.36 -23.61 15.77
N LEU A 408 -11.19 -24.01 15.29
CA LEU A 408 -10.67 -23.57 14.01
C LEU A 408 -11.32 -24.39 12.88
N THR A 409 -11.95 -23.72 11.92
CA THR A 409 -12.45 -24.32 10.68
C THR A 409 -11.82 -23.64 9.48
N VAL A 410 -11.26 -24.43 8.56
CA VAL A 410 -10.60 -23.92 7.35
C VAL A 410 -11.14 -24.66 6.13
N SER A 411 -11.73 -23.94 5.20
CA SER A 411 -12.25 -24.48 3.94
C SER A 411 -11.67 -23.70 2.77
N VAL A 412 -10.92 -24.37 1.90
CA VAL A 412 -10.37 -23.81 0.66
C VAL A 412 -10.83 -24.69 -0.49
N GLN A 413 -11.70 -24.14 -1.34
CA GLN A 413 -12.35 -24.88 -2.40
C GLN A 413 -12.29 -24.13 -3.72
N ASN A 414 -12.15 -24.88 -4.82
CA ASN A 414 -12.20 -24.36 -6.19
C ASN A 414 -11.22 -23.18 -6.43
N SER A 415 -10.12 -23.13 -5.69
CA SER A 415 -9.27 -21.95 -5.56
C SER A 415 -7.87 -22.19 -6.14
N ILE A 416 -7.09 -21.12 -6.21
CA ILE A 416 -5.66 -21.18 -6.53
C ILE A 416 -4.91 -20.57 -5.37
N VAL A 417 -4.00 -21.33 -4.77
CA VAL A 417 -3.11 -20.91 -3.67
C VAL A 417 -1.68 -21.06 -4.15
N TRP A 418 -1.12 -19.95 -4.65
CA TRP A 418 0.17 -19.94 -5.32
C TRP A 418 0.94 -18.64 -5.04
N GLY A 419 2.27 -18.69 -5.11
CA GLY A 419 3.10 -17.55 -4.74
C GLY A 419 4.60 -17.84 -4.73
N ALA A 420 5.35 -16.92 -4.14
CA ALA A 420 6.80 -16.98 -4.11
C ALA A 420 7.38 -17.99 -3.10
N ALA A 421 6.63 -18.40 -2.06
CA ALA A 421 7.10 -19.36 -1.06
C ALA A 421 6.98 -20.80 -1.57
N ASP A 422 7.73 -21.73 -0.99
CA ASP A 422 7.64 -23.16 -1.32
C ASP A 422 6.34 -23.78 -0.80
N ASP A 423 5.88 -23.32 0.37
CA ASP A 423 4.61 -23.67 0.99
C ASP A 423 3.74 -22.42 1.13
N GLU A 424 2.60 -22.41 0.43
CA GLU A 424 1.66 -21.28 0.46
C GLU A 424 0.47 -21.50 1.39
N LEU A 425 0.39 -22.68 2.02
CA LEU A 425 -0.52 -23.01 3.10
C LEU A 425 0.27 -23.54 4.30
N TYR A 426 -0.02 -23.06 5.49
CA TYR A 426 0.52 -23.56 6.75
C TYR A 426 -0.57 -23.70 7.82
N LEU A 427 -0.64 -24.88 8.43
CA LEU A 427 -1.61 -25.24 9.46
C LEU A 427 -0.84 -25.59 10.74
N GLU A 428 -0.80 -24.67 11.69
CA GLU A 428 -0.15 -24.85 12.97
C GLU A 428 -1.10 -25.57 13.94
N ASN A 429 -0.60 -26.54 14.70
CA ASN A 429 -1.40 -27.41 15.60
C ASN A 429 -2.56 -28.14 14.91
N TYR A 430 -2.35 -28.53 13.65
CA TYR A 430 -3.35 -29.18 12.80
C TYR A 430 -4.13 -30.32 13.47
N GLU A 431 -3.46 -31.17 14.26
CA GLU A 431 -4.11 -32.32 14.92
C GLU A 431 -5.33 -31.94 15.78
N GLU A 432 -5.35 -30.74 16.38
CA GLU A 432 -6.46 -30.30 17.24
C GLU A 432 -7.73 -29.95 16.45
N TYR A 433 -7.62 -29.69 15.15
CA TYR A 433 -8.75 -29.25 14.31
C TYR A 433 -8.81 -29.94 12.95
N LYS A 434 -8.11 -31.07 12.77
CA LYS A 434 -8.01 -31.78 11.49
C LYS A 434 -9.34 -32.14 10.85
N ALA A 435 -10.36 -32.46 11.67
CA ALA A 435 -11.71 -32.78 11.20
C ALA A 435 -12.43 -31.58 10.55
N ASN A 436 -11.96 -30.36 10.80
CA ASN A 436 -12.56 -29.11 10.34
C ASN A 436 -11.73 -28.44 9.22
N VAL A 437 -10.74 -29.14 8.67
CA VAL A 437 -9.96 -28.67 7.52
C VAL A 437 -10.45 -29.36 6.26
N LYS A 438 -10.82 -28.56 5.26
CA LYS A 438 -11.27 -29.02 3.95
C LYS A 438 -10.54 -28.26 2.84
N VAL A 439 -9.57 -28.91 2.19
CA VAL A 439 -8.90 -28.36 1.00
C VAL A 439 -9.17 -29.26 -0.20
N GLN A 440 -9.96 -28.77 -1.16
CA GLN A 440 -10.45 -29.57 -2.28
C GLN A 440 -10.52 -28.78 -3.58
N ASN A 441 -10.40 -29.45 -4.72
CA ASN A 441 -10.48 -28.87 -6.06
C ASN A 441 -9.59 -27.62 -6.21
N THR A 442 -8.39 -27.64 -5.63
CA THR A 442 -7.55 -26.44 -5.50
C THR A 442 -6.19 -26.66 -6.15
N LEU A 443 -5.70 -25.66 -6.88
CA LEU A 443 -4.27 -25.61 -7.24
C LEU A 443 -3.51 -25.11 -6.03
N LEU A 444 -2.63 -25.92 -5.46
CA LEU A 444 -1.94 -25.63 -4.21
C LEU A 444 -0.43 -25.77 -4.39
N LYS A 445 0.31 -24.71 -4.07
CA LYS A 445 1.76 -24.79 -3.89
C LYS A 445 2.06 -25.22 -2.46
N SER A 446 2.49 -26.46 -2.28
CA SER A 446 3.03 -26.94 -1.02
C SER A 446 3.89 -28.17 -1.24
N GLN A 447 5.07 -28.16 -0.61
CA GLN A 447 5.90 -29.35 -0.44
C GLN A 447 5.46 -30.12 0.81
N LEU A 448 5.10 -29.40 1.88
CA LEU A 448 4.70 -29.97 3.17
C LEU A 448 3.46 -30.88 3.08
N TYR A 449 2.48 -30.50 2.26
CA TYR A 449 1.20 -31.21 2.14
C TYR A 449 1.02 -31.96 0.81
N GLY A 450 2.10 -32.16 0.06
CA GLY A 450 2.07 -32.83 -1.25
C GLY A 450 1.92 -34.36 -1.22
N ALA A 451 1.78 -34.98 -0.05
CA ALA A 451 1.63 -36.43 0.11
C ALA A 451 0.18 -36.90 -0.12
N ALA A 452 0.01 -38.16 -0.51
CA ALA A 452 -1.32 -38.77 -0.73
C ALA A 452 -1.98 -39.34 0.55
N THR A 453 -1.22 -39.46 1.64
CA THR A 453 -1.66 -40.01 2.92
C THR A 453 -1.33 -39.03 4.03
N ASP A 454 -2.17 -39.00 5.06
CA ASP A 454 -1.92 -38.18 6.25
C ASP A 454 -0.69 -38.72 7.00
N ALA A 455 0.08 -37.80 7.58
CA ALA A 455 1.11 -38.07 8.58
C ALA A 455 0.78 -37.30 9.87
N SER A 456 1.51 -37.57 10.95
CA SER A 456 1.27 -36.87 12.23
C SER A 456 1.45 -35.36 12.06
N GLY A 457 0.37 -34.60 12.29
CA GLY A 457 0.34 -33.15 12.16
C GLY A 457 0.27 -32.63 10.72
N VAL A 458 0.21 -33.50 9.72
CA VAL A 458 0.38 -33.12 8.30
C VAL A 458 -0.68 -33.81 7.43
N PRO A 459 -1.65 -33.07 6.86
CA PRO A 459 -2.63 -33.66 5.95
C PRO A 459 -2.01 -34.12 4.62
N GLY A 460 -2.49 -35.25 4.10
CA GLY A 460 -2.17 -35.74 2.77
C GLY A 460 -3.05 -35.09 1.71
N LEU A 461 -2.72 -33.87 1.28
CA LEU A 461 -3.58 -33.10 0.37
C LEU A 461 -3.50 -33.55 -1.09
N ALA A 462 -2.60 -34.48 -1.46
CA ALA A 462 -2.58 -35.14 -2.77
C ALA A 462 -3.43 -36.43 -2.81
N LYS A 463 -4.17 -36.74 -1.75
CA LYS A 463 -5.06 -37.90 -1.68
C LYS A 463 -6.09 -37.90 -2.82
N ALA A 464 -6.27 -39.06 -3.46
CA ALA A 464 -7.30 -39.26 -4.47
C ALA A 464 -8.69 -38.92 -3.90
N GLY A 465 -9.49 -38.16 -4.65
CA GLY A 465 -10.82 -37.67 -4.24
C GLY A 465 -10.85 -36.23 -3.71
N LEU A 466 -9.71 -35.66 -3.29
CA LEU A 466 -9.63 -34.22 -2.99
C LEU A 466 -9.48 -33.36 -4.26
N ASN A 467 -8.94 -33.95 -5.34
CA ASN A 467 -8.69 -33.30 -6.64
C ASN A 467 -7.86 -32.00 -6.53
N ASN A 468 -6.89 -31.96 -5.61
CA ASN A 468 -5.92 -30.88 -5.55
C ASN A 468 -4.80 -31.11 -6.57
N LEU A 469 -4.30 -30.02 -7.14
CA LEU A 469 -3.25 -30.03 -8.16
C LEU A 469 -2.03 -29.27 -7.65
N PHE A 470 -0.86 -29.92 -7.64
CA PHE A 470 0.41 -29.37 -7.16
C PHE A 470 1.30 -28.94 -8.34
N THR A 471 0.70 -28.22 -9.28
CA THR A 471 1.36 -27.77 -10.51
C THR A 471 1.13 -26.29 -10.72
N ASP A 472 2.09 -25.65 -11.39
CA ASP A 472 2.05 -24.22 -11.66
C ASP A 472 0.74 -23.80 -12.37
N PRO A 473 0.06 -22.74 -11.90
CA PRO A 473 -1.20 -22.26 -12.44
C PRO A 473 -1.05 -21.57 -13.79
N LYS A 474 0.18 -21.29 -14.26
CA LYS A 474 0.49 -20.60 -15.51
C LYS A 474 -0.26 -19.29 -15.64
N PHE A 475 -0.05 -18.38 -14.68
CA PHE A 475 -0.59 -17.02 -14.77
C PHE A 475 -0.03 -16.30 -16.01
N VAL A 476 -0.82 -15.37 -16.58
CA VAL A 476 -0.44 -14.60 -17.78
C VAL A 476 0.88 -13.86 -17.57
N ARG A 477 1.07 -13.21 -16.42
CA ARG A 477 2.31 -12.50 -16.09
C ARG A 477 2.54 -12.40 -14.59
N ILE A 478 3.71 -12.87 -14.15
CA ILE A 478 4.19 -12.74 -12.76
C ILE A 478 5.43 -11.83 -12.77
N ASN A 479 5.42 -10.78 -11.95
CA ASN A 479 6.58 -9.97 -11.54
C ASN A 479 7.66 -9.71 -12.63
N ALA A 480 7.30 -8.98 -13.68
CA ALA A 480 8.18 -8.68 -14.83
C ALA A 480 8.63 -7.21 -14.90
N GLY A 481 8.90 -6.55 -13.75
CA GLY A 481 9.20 -5.10 -13.69
C GLY A 481 8.03 -4.19 -14.11
N THR A 482 6.84 -4.78 -14.30
CA THR A 482 5.55 -4.15 -14.67
C THR A 482 4.45 -4.64 -13.71
N SER A 483 3.20 -4.21 -13.90
CA SER A 483 2.06 -4.73 -13.11
C SER A 483 1.80 -6.21 -13.39
N SER A 484 1.64 -7.02 -12.34
CA SER A 484 1.29 -8.44 -12.43
C SER A 484 -0.10 -8.66 -13.05
N ASP A 485 -0.29 -9.82 -13.67
CA ASP A 485 -1.54 -10.27 -14.28
C ASP A 485 -1.80 -11.73 -13.94
N TYR A 486 -2.66 -11.93 -12.93
CA TYR A 486 -2.98 -13.23 -12.36
C TYR A 486 -4.17 -13.92 -13.03
N ARG A 487 -4.54 -13.49 -14.24
CA ARG A 487 -5.44 -14.26 -15.11
C ARG A 487 -4.77 -15.56 -15.54
N LEU A 488 -5.58 -16.55 -15.89
CA LEU A 488 -5.10 -17.85 -16.36
C LEU A 488 -4.55 -17.74 -17.78
N GLY A 489 -3.30 -18.15 -17.97
CA GLY A 489 -2.66 -18.22 -19.29
C GLY A 489 -2.99 -19.51 -20.06
N PRO A 490 -2.55 -19.60 -21.32
CA PRO A 490 -2.75 -20.78 -22.16
C PRO A 490 -2.21 -22.06 -21.50
N GLY A 491 -3.01 -23.13 -21.52
CA GLY A 491 -2.62 -24.44 -20.99
C GLY A 491 -2.50 -24.50 -19.46
N SER A 492 -3.07 -23.52 -18.75
CA SER A 492 -3.20 -23.57 -17.30
C SER A 492 -3.99 -24.80 -16.85
N PRO A 493 -3.54 -25.52 -15.80
CA PRO A 493 -4.28 -26.67 -15.24
C PRO A 493 -5.53 -26.24 -14.47
N ALA A 494 -5.73 -24.95 -14.21
CA ALA A 494 -6.94 -24.41 -13.61
C ALA A 494 -8.12 -24.28 -14.59
N LEU A 495 -7.89 -24.46 -15.89
CA LEU A 495 -8.91 -24.30 -16.92
C LEU A 495 -9.90 -25.47 -16.94
N ALA A 496 -11.18 -25.15 -17.13
CA ALA A 496 -12.27 -26.09 -17.33
C ALA A 496 -12.25 -27.28 -16.36
N SER A 497 -12.15 -26.99 -15.06
CA SER A 497 -12.07 -28.03 -14.04
C SER A 497 -13.35 -28.87 -14.00
N LYS A 498 -13.22 -30.17 -14.25
CA LYS A 498 -14.34 -31.12 -14.25
C LYS A 498 -14.83 -31.50 -12.86
N THR A 499 -14.05 -31.20 -11.83
CA THR A 499 -14.35 -31.57 -10.44
C THR A 499 -14.79 -30.37 -9.61
N ALA A 500 -14.64 -29.15 -10.14
CA ALA A 500 -15.04 -27.93 -9.48
C ALA A 500 -16.56 -27.81 -9.41
N VAL A 501 -17.05 -27.44 -8.23
CA VAL A 501 -18.48 -27.21 -7.98
C VAL A 501 -18.83 -25.80 -8.43
N PRO A 502 -19.97 -25.55 -9.09
CA PRO A 502 -20.34 -24.21 -9.55
C PRO A 502 -20.25 -23.14 -8.45
N PRO A 503 -19.80 -21.93 -8.79
CA PRO A 503 -19.60 -20.84 -7.83
C PRO A 503 -20.94 -20.29 -7.32
N PRO A 504 -21.00 -19.79 -6.08
CA PRO A 504 -22.13 -19.00 -5.58
C PRO A 504 -22.36 -17.72 -6.41
N ALA A 505 -21.27 -17.08 -6.86
CA ALA A 505 -21.32 -15.95 -7.78
C ALA A 505 -21.11 -16.44 -9.23
N PRO A 506 -22.08 -16.26 -10.14
CA PRO A 506 -22.00 -16.82 -11.49
C PRO A 506 -20.95 -16.12 -12.37
N ARG A 507 -20.45 -14.95 -11.96
CA ARG A 507 -19.49 -14.13 -12.71
C ARG A 507 -18.18 -13.95 -11.95
N ASP A 508 -17.08 -13.94 -12.69
CA ASP A 508 -15.72 -13.81 -12.17
C ASP A 508 -15.32 -12.33 -11.90
N LEU A 509 -14.05 -12.06 -11.57
CA LEU A 509 -13.54 -10.70 -11.37
C LEU A 509 -13.50 -9.85 -12.65
N LEU A 510 -13.53 -10.46 -13.83
CA LEU A 510 -13.70 -9.75 -15.11
C LEU A 510 -15.18 -9.56 -15.47
N ASN A 511 -16.09 -9.92 -14.57
CA ASN A 511 -17.53 -9.93 -14.78
C ASN A 511 -17.99 -10.88 -15.91
N LEU A 512 -17.20 -11.91 -16.22
CA LEU A 512 -17.49 -12.90 -17.23
C LEU A 512 -18.26 -14.08 -16.62
N LEU A 513 -19.29 -14.58 -17.31
CA LEU A 513 -20.11 -15.71 -16.84
C LEU A 513 -19.29 -17.01 -16.79
N ARG A 514 -19.24 -17.68 -15.64
CA ARG A 514 -18.53 -18.96 -15.51
C ARG A 514 -19.32 -20.10 -16.14
N ASN A 515 -18.60 -21.06 -16.72
CA ASN A 515 -19.18 -22.30 -17.20
C ASN A 515 -19.75 -23.07 -15.98
N GLN A 516 -20.99 -23.52 -16.07
CA GLN A 516 -21.72 -24.16 -14.97
C GLN A 516 -21.39 -25.65 -14.79
N THR A 517 -20.70 -26.28 -15.74
CA THR A 517 -20.33 -27.70 -15.66
C THR A 517 -18.83 -27.89 -15.52
N THR A 518 -18.04 -27.00 -16.11
CA THR A 518 -16.57 -27.03 -16.02
C THR A 518 -16.02 -25.61 -15.75
N PRO A 519 -16.27 -25.04 -14.57
CA PRO A 519 -15.76 -23.72 -14.24
C PRO A 519 -14.23 -23.73 -14.11
N ASP A 520 -13.60 -22.60 -14.43
CA ASP A 520 -12.18 -22.39 -14.18
C ASP A 520 -11.94 -22.15 -12.68
N LEU A 521 -10.83 -22.67 -12.14
CA LEU A 521 -10.47 -22.48 -10.73
C LEU A 521 -9.95 -21.06 -10.47
N GLY A 522 -10.13 -20.59 -9.22
CA GLY A 522 -9.69 -19.26 -8.79
C GLY A 522 -10.64 -18.14 -9.22
N ALA A 523 -10.20 -16.88 -9.05
CA ALA A 523 -11.03 -15.68 -9.14
C ALA A 523 -11.29 -15.16 -10.57
N TYR A 524 -10.64 -15.76 -11.55
CA TYR A 524 -10.76 -15.43 -12.97
C TYR A 524 -11.28 -16.63 -13.74
N ARG A 525 -12.09 -16.38 -14.77
CA ARG A 525 -12.25 -17.31 -15.88
C ARG A 525 -11.37 -16.91 -17.05
N ALA A 526 -11.02 -17.88 -17.88
CA ALA A 526 -10.26 -17.65 -19.08
C ALA A 526 -11.06 -16.86 -20.11
N THR A 527 -10.37 -15.86 -20.67
CA THR A 527 -10.71 -15.22 -21.94
C THR A 527 -10.03 -16.01 -23.05
N LYS A 528 -10.74 -16.30 -24.16
CA LYS A 528 -10.06 -16.86 -25.34
C LYS A 528 -8.93 -15.89 -25.74
N PRO A 529 -7.73 -16.39 -26.06
CA PRO A 529 -6.61 -15.55 -26.48
C PRO A 529 -6.95 -14.74 -27.74
#